data_AF-A0A497PRB0-F1
#
_entry.id   AF-A0A497PRB0-F1
#
_cell.length_a   1.000
_cell.length_b   1.000
_cell.length_c   1.000
_cell.angle_alpha   90.00
_cell.angle_beta   90.00
_cell.angle_gamma   90.00
#
_symmetry.space_group_name_H-M   'P 1'
#
loop_
_entity.id
_entity.type
_entity.pdbx_description
1 polymer ?
#
loop_
_entity_poly.entity_id
_entity_poly.type
_entity_poly.pdbx_seq_one_letter_code
_entity_poly.pdbx_strand_id
1 'polypeptide(L)'
;MQLTFKCPKCSKPASLVLTDSEVERIQSEILENGRSPTLLSRCSNHHDLLVTLYFRDGELGIRDVVVPLDAGDEDREGDSSSELDWVRKTFGGD
;
A
#
# COMPACT_ATOMS: atom_id res chain seq x y z
N MET A 1 -1.92 -17.89 11.39
CA MET A 1 -0.68 -17.07 11.42
C MET A 1 -0.98 -15.59 11.66
N GLN A 2 -0.11 -14.84 12.36
CA GLN A 2 -0.23 -13.38 12.53
C GLN A 2 1.02 -12.66 12.01
N LEU A 3 0.81 -11.70 11.11
CA LEU A 3 1.84 -10.82 10.58
C LEU A 3 1.69 -9.41 11.17
N THR A 4 2.78 -8.79 11.59
CA THR A 4 2.78 -7.45 12.21
C THR A 4 3.62 -6.47 11.39
N PHE A 5 3.15 -5.23 11.31
CA PHE A 5 3.77 -4.16 10.52
C PHE A 5 3.35 -2.78 11.04
N LYS A 6 3.92 -1.72 10.48
CA LYS A 6 3.56 -0.33 10.83
C LYS A 6 2.70 0.28 9.75
N CYS A 7 1.67 1.02 10.15
CA CYS A 7 0.90 1.85 9.23
C CYS A 7 1.79 2.99 8.69
N PRO A 8 1.95 3.15 7.36
CA PRO A 8 2.75 4.24 6.79
C PRO A 8 2.24 5.63 7.17
N LYS A 9 0.91 5.79 7.34
CA LYS A 9 0.27 7.09 7.62
C LYS A 9 0.38 7.56 9.07
N CYS A 10 0.39 6.65 10.06
CA CYS A 10 0.42 7.04 11.48
C CYS A 10 1.48 6.33 12.32
N SER A 11 2.31 5.48 11.72
CA SER A 11 3.38 4.69 12.38
C SER A 11 2.93 3.75 13.51
N LYS A 12 1.61 3.67 13.78
CA LYS A 12 1.06 2.73 14.77
C LYS A 12 1.14 1.28 14.27
N PRO A 13 1.24 0.29 15.18
CA PRO A 13 1.19 -1.11 14.83
C PRO A 13 -0.13 -1.47 14.13
N ALA A 14 -0.02 -2.32 13.12
CA ALA A 14 -1.11 -3.00 12.44
C ALA A 14 -0.78 -4.50 12.37
N SER A 15 -1.82 -5.33 12.26
CA SER A 15 -1.64 -6.76 12.14
C SER A 15 -2.61 -7.36 11.14
N LEU A 16 -2.13 -8.35 10.40
CA LEU A 16 -2.91 -9.19 9.51
C LEU A 16 -2.96 -10.59 10.11
N VAL A 17 -4.16 -11.05 10.43
CA VAL A 17 -4.40 -12.41 10.95
C VAL A 17 -4.93 -13.24 9.80
N LEU A 18 -4.22 -14.32 9.48
CA LEU A 18 -4.57 -15.27 8.43
C LEU A 18 -4.83 -16.63 9.06
N THR A 19 -5.88 -17.30 8.63
CA THR A 19 -6.12 -18.72 8.92
C THR A 19 -5.15 -19.60 8.16
N ASP A 20 -4.96 -20.84 8.60
CA ASP A 20 -4.02 -21.76 7.94
C ASP A 20 -4.45 -22.08 6.51
N SER A 21 -5.76 -22.18 6.25
CA SER A 21 -6.30 -22.35 4.89
C SER A 21 -6.06 -21.13 3.99
N GLU A 22 -6.08 -19.90 4.54
CA GLU A 22 -5.70 -18.70 3.79
C GLU A 22 -4.21 -18.69 3.46
N VAL A 23 -3.36 -19.10 4.41
CA VAL A 23 -1.91 -19.20 4.19
C VAL A 23 -1.61 -20.20 3.08
N GLU A 24 -2.21 -21.40 3.12
CA GLU A 24 -2.04 -22.42 2.08
C GLU A 24 -2.51 -21.91 0.71
N ARG A 25 -3.67 -21.25 0.66
CA ARG A 25 -4.19 -20.66 -0.59
C ARG A 25 -3.24 -19.61 -1.16
N ILE A 26 -2.75 -18.69 -0.32
CA ILE A 26 -1.82 -17.62 -0.71
C ILE A 26 -0.50 -18.22 -1.20
N GLN A 27 0.01 -19.25 -0.51
CA GLN A 27 1.21 -19.96 -0.90
C GLN A 27 1.06 -20.60 -2.29
N SER A 28 -0.03 -21.35 -2.51
CA SER A 28 -0.31 -21.94 -3.82
C SER A 28 -0.44 -20.87 -4.91
N GLU A 29 -1.13 -19.76 -4.63
CA GLU A 29 -1.29 -18.65 -5.58
C GLU A 29 0.06 -18.04 -5.98
N ILE A 30 0.97 -17.84 -5.02
CA ILE A 30 2.33 -17.31 -5.28
C ILE A 30 3.15 -18.30 -6.10
N LEU A 31 3.08 -19.60 -5.78
CA LEU A 31 3.86 -20.64 -6.46
C LEU A 31 3.36 -20.89 -7.89
N GLU A 32 2.04 -20.90 -8.10
CA GLU A 32 1.43 -21.17 -9.41
C GLU A 32 1.52 -19.98 -10.35
N ASN A 33 1.26 -18.76 -9.84
CA ASN A 33 1.17 -17.56 -10.68
C ASN A 33 2.46 -16.72 -10.69
N GLY A 34 3.40 -17.00 -9.78
CA GLY A 34 4.61 -16.20 -9.61
C GLY A 34 4.33 -14.75 -9.16
N ARG A 35 3.16 -14.50 -8.57
CA ARG A 35 2.69 -13.16 -8.19
C ARG A 35 2.46 -13.06 -6.69
N SER A 36 2.94 -11.97 -6.11
CA SER A 36 2.65 -11.58 -4.73
C SER A 36 1.22 -11.02 -4.64
N PRO A 37 0.30 -11.68 -3.91
CA PRO A 37 -1.04 -11.16 -3.71
C PRO A 37 -1.02 -9.97 -2.74
N THR A 38 -1.99 -9.08 -2.91
CA THR A 38 -2.21 -7.92 -2.04
C THR A 38 -3.54 -8.07 -1.33
N LEU A 39 -3.53 -7.97 -0.01
CA LEU A 39 -4.70 -8.07 0.85
C LEU A 39 -5.03 -6.73 1.48
N LEU A 40 -6.33 -6.51 1.75
CA LEU A 40 -6.79 -5.33 2.47
C LEU A 40 -6.74 -5.60 3.98
N SER A 41 -6.14 -4.66 4.71
CA SER A 41 -6.07 -4.65 6.16
C SER A 41 -6.40 -3.25 6.69
N ARG A 42 -6.60 -3.11 8.00
CA ARG A 42 -6.92 -1.84 8.63
C ARG A 42 -6.11 -1.67 9.91
N CYS A 43 -5.49 -0.50 10.08
CA CYS A 43 -4.77 -0.19 11.31
C CYS A 43 -5.71 0.24 12.45
N SER A 44 -5.17 0.38 13.67
CA SER A 44 -5.91 0.84 14.86
C SER A 44 -6.50 2.25 14.73
N ASN A 45 -6.01 3.09 13.82
CA ASN A 45 -6.56 4.41 13.50
C ASN A 45 -7.52 4.38 12.29
N HIS A 46 -7.99 3.20 11.88
CA HIS A 46 -8.93 3.02 10.77
C HIS A 46 -8.45 3.40 9.37
N HIS A 47 -7.14 3.60 9.15
CA HIS A 47 -6.62 3.68 7.78
C HIS A 47 -6.67 2.31 7.12
N ASP A 48 -7.22 2.25 5.91
CA ASP A 48 -7.15 1.09 5.04
C ASP A 48 -5.73 0.94 4.49
N LEU A 49 -5.26 -0.30 4.41
CA LEU A 49 -3.90 -0.66 4.05
C LEU A 49 -3.94 -1.79 3.04
N LEU A 50 -3.16 -1.65 1.98
CA LEU A 50 -2.89 -2.69 1.01
C LEU A 50 -1.57 -3.36 1.40
N VAL A 51 -1.63 -4.63 1.78
CA VAL A 51 -0.51 -5.41 2.27
C VAL A 51 -0.15 -6.45 1.23
N THR A 52 1.02 -6.29 0.60
CA THR A 52 1.52 -7.25 -0.38
C THR A 52 2.35 -8.32 0.30
N LEU A 53 2.09 -9.58 -0.01
CA LEU A 53 2.72 -10.74 0.62
C LEU A 53 3.77 -11.38 -0.27
N TYR A 54 4.78 -12.00 0.32
CA TYR A 54 5.72 -12.88 -0.38
C TYR A 54 5.85 -14.20 0.36
N PHE A 55 6.24 -15.24 -0.37
CA PHE A 55 6.54 -16.54 0.20
C PHE A 55 7.97 -16.91 -0.16
N ARG A 56 8.79 -17.19 0.85
CA ARG A 56 10.19 -17.57 0.66
C ARG A 56 10.63 -18.51 1.76
N ASP A 57 11.40 -19.54 1.41
CA ASP A 57 12.00 -20.48 2.36
C ASP A 57 10.99 -21.15 3.31
N GLY A 58 9.75 -21.35 2.84
CA GLY A 58 8.68 -21.97 3.63
C GLY A 58 7.89 -20.99 4.50
N GLU A 59 8.23 -19.69 4.48
CA GLU A 59 7.61 -18.67 5.31
C GLU A 59 6.89 -17.60 4.48
N LEU A 60 5.71 -17.21 4.97
CA LEU A 60 4.94 -16.09 4.43
C LEU A 60 5.38 -14.79 5.13
N GLY A 61 5.67 -13.76 4.36
CA GLY A 61 6.11 -12.46 4.86
C GLY A 61 5.42 -11.28 4.17
N ILE A 62 5.65 -10.08 4.69
CA ILE A 62 5.16 -8.82 4.12
C ILE A 62 6.23 -8.23 3.23
N ARG A 63 5.87 -8.01 1.96
CA ARG A 63 6.74 -7.35 0.97
C ARG A 63 6.58 -5.84 1.03
N ASP A 64 5.34 -5.36 1.08
CA ASP A 64 5.02 -3.94 1.03
C ASP A 64 3.71 -3.64 1.77
N VAL A 65 3.58 -2.40 2.25
CA VAL A 65 2.39 -1.87 2.91
C VAL A 65 2.16 -0.45 2.41
N VAL A 66 1.07 -0.26 1.66
CA VAL A 66 0.71 1.06 1.11
C VAL A 66 -0.68 1.50 1.58
N VAL A 67 -0.88 2.80 1.63
CA VAL A 67 -2.18 3.42 1.95
C VAL A 67 -2.82 3.79 0.62
N PRO A 68 -4.05 3.33 0.32
CA PRO A 68 -4.73 3.75 -0.90
C PRO A 68 -5.00 5.27 -0.85
N LEU A 69 -4.84 5.93 -1.99
CA LEU A 69 -5.24 7.32 -2.15
C LEU A 69 -6.74 7.34 -2.45
N ASP A 70 -7.51 8.11 -1.68
CA ASP A 70 -8.88 8.42 -2.04
C ASP A 70 -8.89 9.39 -3.22
N ALA A 71 -9.85 9.23 -4.14
CA ALA A 71 -10.02 10.17 -5.25
C ALA A 71 -10.31 11.58 -4.68
N GLY A 72 -9.33 12.48 -4.78
CA GLY A 72 -9.39 13.84 -4.24
C GLY A 72 -8.43 14.15 -3.09
N ASP A 73 -7.59 13.21 -2.65
CA ASP A 73 -6.56 13.46 -1.63
C ASP A 73 -5.32 14.19 -2.18
N GLU A 74 -5.13 14.25 -3.51
CA GLU A 74 -3.99 14.92 -4.15
C GLU A 74 -4.07 16.47 -4.13
N ASP A 75 -5.22 17.07 -3.79
CA ASP A 75 -5.42 18.52 -3.89
C ASP A 75 -5.18 19.31 -2.59
N ARG A 76 -4.64 18.69 -1.52
CA ARG A 76 -4.53 19.34 -0.19
C ARG A 76 -3.13 19.59 0.34
N GLU A 77 -2.08 19.26 -0.41
CA GLU A 77 -0.73 19.76 -0.16
C GLU A 77 -0.31 20.72 -1.27
N GLY A 78 -0.79 21.95 -1.15
CA GLY A 78 -0.17 23.19 -1.64
C GLY A 78 0.62 23.13 -2.94
N ASP A 79 -0.08 23.28 -4.07
CA ASP A 79 0.40 24.19 -5.10
C ASP A 79 -0.81 24.82 -5.80
N SER A 80 -1.17 26.03 -5.38
CA SER A 80 -2.07 26.89 -6.16
C SER A 80 -1.34 27.48 -7.38
N SER A 81 -0.45 26.72 -8.00
CA SER A 81 0.13 27.06 -9.29
C SER A 81 -0.89 26.64 -10.33
N SER A 82 -1.67 27.61 -10.79
CA SER A 82 -2.56 27.43 -11.93
C SER A 82 -1.80 26.74 -13.08
N GLU A 83 -2.46 25.86 -13.83
CA GLU A 83 -1.87 25.16 -15.00
C GLU A 83 -1.23 26.09 -16.05
N LEU A 84 -1.34 27.42 -15.90
CA LEU A 84 -0.74 28.43 -16.75
C LEU A 84 0.69 28.84 -16.32
N ASP A 85 1.13 28.54 -15.10
CA ASP A 85 2.43 29.02 -14.59
C ASP A 85 3.62 28.25 -15.17
N TRP A 86 3.49 26.96 -15.45
CA TRP A 86 4.58 26.18 -16.05
C TRP A 86 4.86 26.60 -17.50
N VAL A 87 3.83 27.00 -18.25
CA VAL A 87 3.97 27.46 -19.64
C VAL A 87 4.74 28.78 -19.68
N ARG A 88 4.38 29.74 -18.83
CA ARG A 88 5.08 31.05 -18.75
C ARG A 88 6.53 30.89 -18.32
N LYS A 89 6.79 30.01 -17.36
CA LYS A 89 8.14 29.71 -16.86
C LYS A 89 9.02 29.00 -17.90
N THR A 90 8.44 28.18 -18.77
CA THR A 90 9.18 27.42 -19.79
C THR A 90 9.48 28.24 -21.03
N PHE A 91 8.58 29.15 -21.41
CA PHE A 91 8.66 29.89 -22.68
C PHE A 91 8.92 31.40 -22.51
N GLY A 92 9.12 31.90 -21.29
CA GLY A 92 9.63 33.24 -21.02
C GLY A 92 8.71 34.38 -21.49
N GLY A 93 7.42 34.29 -21.19
CA GLY A 93 6.49 35.39 -21.43
C GLY A 93 6.45 36.34 -20.24
N ASP A 94 7.05 37.52 -20.39
CA ASP A 94 6.69 38.71 -19.59
C ASP A 94 5.26 39.17 -19.91
#